data_AF-A0A0U2MXQ7-F1
#
_entry.id   AF-A0A0U2MXQ7-F1
#
_cell.length_a   1.000
_cell.length_b   1.000
_cell.length_c   1.000
_cell.angle_alpha   90.00
_cell.angle_beta   90.00
_cell.angle_gamma   90.00
#
_symmetry.space_group_name_H-M   'P 1'
#
loop_
_entity.id
_entity.type
_entity.pdbx_description
1 polymer ?
#
loop_
_entity_poly.entity_id
_entity_poly.type
_entity_poly.pdbx_seq_one_letter_code
_entity_poly.pdbx_strand_id
1 'polypeptide(L)'
;MSEAKELKINQQLRQVGIDQEEKRREIRELEELEADYFSIHQQEQRYYQDLIGNNQGSRLVGHFIELDEEANRLHQYERQRLEEMAEHLVNEEVQLRDKEDELYAERMQLFSGEQETEDNRYGY
;
A
#
# COMPACT_ATOMS: atom_id res chain seq x y z
N MET A 1 -38.49 4.54 -2.98
CA MET A 1 -37.38 4.67 -3.95
C MET A 1 -36.09 5.08 -3.27
N SER A 2 -36.13 6.02 -2.31
CA SER A 2 -34.97 6.41 -1.49
C SER A 2 -34.40 5.28 -0.62
N GLU A 3 -35.24 4.58 0.17
CA GLU A 3 -34.78 3.49 1.06
C GLU A 3 -33.97 2.39 0.34
N ALA A 4 -34.38 2.00 -0.87
CA ALA A 4 -33.67 0.98 -1.65
C ALA A 4 -32.31 1.49 -2.17
N LYS A 5 -32.20 2.80 -2.47
CA LYS A 5 -30.95 3.44 -2.85
C LYS A 5 -30.03 3.62 -1.64
N GLU A 6 -30.57 4.05 -0.50
CA GLU A 6 -29.79 4.15 0.74
C GLU A 6 -29.26 2.79 1.17
N LEU A 7 -30.08 1.74 1.12
CA LEU A 7 -29.64 0.38 1.44
C LEU A 7 -28.46 -0.06 0.55
N LYS A 8 -28.52 0.27 -0.74
CA LYS A 8 -27.43 -0.03 -1.68
C LYS A 8 -26.15 0.74 -1.35
N ILE A 9 -26.25 2.04 -1.06
CA ILE A 9 -25.07 2.85 -0.68
C ILE A 9 -24.47 2.33 0.62
N ASN A 10 -25.29 1.98 1.61
CA ASN A 10 -24.82 1.39 2.87
C ASN A 10 -24.13 0.03 2.66
N GLN A 11 -24.60 -0.79 1.71
CA GLN A 11 -23.90 -2.03 1.34
C GLN A 11 -22.55 -1.73 0.68
N GLN A 12 -22.50 -0.74 -0.21
CA GLN A 12 -21.25 -0.34 -0.88
C GLN A 12 -20.24 0.25 0.11
N LEU A 13 -20.67 1.10 1.05
CA LEU A 13 -19.81 1.63 2.12
C LEU A 13 -19.22 0.51 2.99
N ARG A 14 -20.03 -0.51 3.34
CA ARG A 14 -19.51 -1.68 4.08
C ARG A 14 -18.46 -2.42 3.28
N GLN A 15 -18.67 -2.63 1.98
CA GLN A 15 -17.69 -3.30 1.13
C GLN A 15 -16.40 -2.49 1.04
N VAL A 16 -16.49 -1.17 0.79
CA VAL A 16 -15.32 -0.28 0.74
C VAL A 16 -14.56 -0.30 2.06
N GLY A 17 -15.25 -0.33 3.20
CA GLY A 17 -14.60 -0.46 4.51
C GLY A 17 -13.81 -1.76 4.67
N ILE A 18 -14.35 -2.89 4.19
CA ILE A 18 -13.64 -4.18 4.18
C ILE A 18 -12.41 -4.10 3.27
N ASP A 19 -12.59 -3.59 2.05
CA ASP A 19 -11.52 -3.45 1.05
C ASP A 19 -10.38 -2.54 1.58
N GLN A 20 -10.71 -1.45 2.28
CA GLN A 20 -9.72 -0.58 2.92
C GLN A 20 -8.96 -1.29 4.05
N GLU A 21 -9.64 -2.09 4.87
CA GLU A 21 -9.00 -2.85 5.95
C GLU A 21 -8.02 -3.90 5.40
N GLU A 22 -8.43 -4.59 4.33
CA GLU A 22 -7.58 -5.52 3.58
C GLU A 22 -6.34 -4.81 3.02
N LYS A 23 -6.51 -3.66 2.35
CA LYS A 23 -5.38 -2.91 1.80
C LYS A 23 -4.42 -2.39 2.86
N ARG A 24 -4.93 -1.89 3.99
CA ARG A 24 -4.08 -1.48 5.13
C ARG A 24 -3.34 -2.65 5.77
N ARG A 25 -3.89 -3.86 5.67
CA ARG A 25 -3.17 -5.06 6.09
C ARG A 25 -2.07 -5.42 5.11
N GLU A 26 -2.35 -5.43 3.80
CA GLU A 26 -1.35 -5.68 2.76
C GLU A 26 -0.17 -4.70 2.85
N ILE A 27 -0.45 -3.40 3.06
CA ILE A 27 0.60 -2.38 3.25
C ILE A 27 1.50 -2.72 4.45
N ARG A 28 0.92 -3.11 5.60
CA ARG A 28 1.70 -3.47 6.79
C ARG A 28 2.53 -4.74 6.56
N GLU A 29 1.98 -5.73 5.89
CA GLU A 29 2.71 -6.96 5.53
C GLU A 29 3.88 -6.64 4.59
N LEU A 30 3.72 -5.68 3.67
CA LEU A 30 4.80 -5.20 2.82
C LEU A 30 5.88 -4.43 3.60
N GLU A 31 5.49 -3.55 4.52
CA GLU A 31 6.43 -2.82 5.39
C GLU A 31 7.27 -3.77 6.26
N GLU A 32 6.66 -4.85 6.78
CA GLU A 32 7.37 -5.90 7.51
C GLU A 32 8.38 -6.63 6.61
N LEU A 33 7.97 -6.99 5.38
CA LEU A 33 8.83 -7.65 4.40
C LEU A 33 10.02 -6.75 4.01
N GLU A 34 9.79 -5.45 3.79
CA GLU A 34 10.84 -4.47 3.50
C GLU A 34 11.85 -4.36 4.65
N ALA A 35 11.37 -4.35 5.89
CA ALA A 35 12.22 -4.29 7.07
C ALA A 35 13.11 -5.54 7.21
N ASP A 36 12.52 -6.73 7.01
CA ASP A 36 13.26 -8.00 7.02
C ASP A 36 14.30 -8.04 5.90
N TYR A 37 13.91 -7.61 4.69
CA TYR A 37 14.80 -7.55 3.54
C TYR A 37 15.99 -6.63 3.78
N PHE A 38 15.74 -5.42 4.30
CA PHE A 38 16.79 -4.46 4.60
C PHE A 38 17.75 -4.98 5.69
N SER A 39 17.22 -5.71 6.68
CA SER A 39 18.04 -6.36 7.70
C SER A 39 18.98 -7.41 7.10
N ILE A 40 18.48 -8.26 6.20
CA ILE A 40 19.28 -9.27 5.50
C ILE A 40 20.36 -8.59 4.65
N HIS A 41 19.99 -7.57 3.87
CA HIS A 41 20.93 -6.83 3.02
C HIS A 41 22.09 -6.24 3.83
N GLN A 42 21.81 -5.64 4.99
CA GLN A 42 22.87 -5.11 5.86
C GLN A 42 23.82 -6.20 6.38
N GLN A 43 23.28 -7.37 6.72
CA GLN A 43 24.09 -8.49 7.19
C GLN A 43 25.00 -9.02 6.07
N GLU A 44 24.46 -9.13 4.86
CA GLU A 44 25.19 -9.58 3.68
C GLU A 44 26.32 -8.61 3.29
N GLN A 45 26.06 -7.30 3.30
CA GLN A 45 27.10 -6.28 3.07
C GLN A 45 28.23 -6.37 4.10
N ARG A 46 27.90 -6.54 5.39
CA ARG A 46 28.92 -6.71 6.43
C ARG A 46 29.73 -7.98 6.20
N TYR A 47 29.07 -9.08 5.82
CA TYR A 47 29.74 -10.34 5.54
C TYR A 47 30.76 -10.22 4.40
N TYR A 48 30.41 -9.58 3.28
CA TYR A 48 31.35 -9.38 2.19
C TYR A 48 32.48 -8.42 2.56
N GLN A 49 32.20 -7.35 3.32
CA GLN A 49 33.23 -6.43 3.83
C GLN A 49 34.24 -7.16 4.73
N ASP A 50 33.75 -8.01 5.64
CA ASP A 50 34.60 -8.82 6.51
C ASP A 50 35.42 -9.84 5.69
N LEU A 51 34.83 -10.48 4.68
CA LEU A 51 35.54 -11.40 3.79
C LEU A 51 36.66 -10.69 3.02
N ILE A 52 36.37 -9.53 2.42
CA ILE A 52 37.35 -8.73 1.68
C ILE A 52 38.47 -8.27 2.61
N GLY A 53 38.13 -7.77 3.81
CA GLY A 53 39.08 -7.32 4.82
C GLY A 53 40.01 -8.45 5.30
N ASN A 54 39.43 -9.61 5.65
CA ASN A 54 40.18 -10.75 6.16
C ASN A 54 41.05 -11.43 5.09
N ASN A 55 40.76 -11.22 3.81
CA ASN A 55 41.51 -11.80 2.71
C ASN A 55 42.43 -10.80 2.00
N GLN A 56 42.70 -9.62 2.58
CA GLN A 56 43.59 -8.63 1.97
C GLN A 56 44.94 -9.24 1.55
N GLY A 57 45.33 -9.01 0.29
CA GLY A 57 46.54 -9.58 -0.32
C GLY A 57 46.36 -10.99 -0.89
N SER A 58 45.21 -11.63 -0.69
CA SER A 58 44.83 -12.86 -1.38
C SER A 58 44.46 -12.58 -2.84
N ARG A 59 44.71 -13.56 -3.71
CA ARG A 59 44.24 -13.54 -5.10
C ARG A 59 42.70 -13.61 -5.20
N LEU A 60 42.02 -14.03 -4.12
CA LEU A 60 40.57 -14.19 -4.07
C LEU A 60 39.81 -12.90 -3.76
N VAL A 61 40.50 -11.81 -3.38
CA VAL A 61 39.84 -10.53 -3.04
C VAL A 61 38.98 -10.01 -4.19
N GLY A 62 39.48 -10.09 -5.43
CA GLY A 62 38.72 -9.66 -6.60
C GLY A 62 37.40 -10.41 -6.75
N HIS A 63 37.39 -11.72 -6.47
CA HIS A 63 36.18 -12.53 -6.53
C HIS A 63 35.15 -12.11 -5.46
N PHE A 64 35.60 -11.78 -4.24
CA PHE A 64 34.68 -11.30 -3.20
C PHE A 64 34.11 -9.91 -3.50
N ILE A 65 34.87 -9.04 -4.17
CA ILE A 65 34.37 -7.74 -4.65
C ILE A 65 33.29 -7.96 -5.73
N GLU A 66 33.52 -8.87 -6.68
CA GLU A 66 32.52 -9.19 -7.71
C GLU A 66 31.21 -9.72 -7.10
N LEU A 67 31.29 -10.58 -6.08
CA LEU A 67 30.12 -11.10 -5.37
C LEU A 67 29.37 -10.00 -4.60
N ASP A 68 30.08 -9.09 -3.93
CA ASP A 68 29.46 -7.93 -3.26
C ASP A 68 28.74 -7.02 -4.26
N GLU A 69 29.35 -6.76 -5.42
CA GLU A 69 28.71 -5.99 -6.49
C GLU A 69 27.47 -6.68 -7.07
N GLU A 70 27.53 -8.00 -7.27
CA GLU A 70 26.39 -8.78 -7.75
C GLU A 70 25.24 -8.77 -6.74
N ALA A 71 25.52 -9.01 -5.46
CA ALA A 71 24.53 -8.90 -4.39
C ALA A 71 23.90 -7.50 -4.37
N ASN A 72 24.71 -6.44 -4.41
CA ASN A 72 24.21 -5.05 -4.44
C ASN A 72 23.29 -4.77 -5.63
N ARG A 73 23.58 -5.31 -6.83
CA ARG A 73 22.69 -5.18 -7.99
C ARG A 73 21.35 -5.89 -7.79
N LEU A 74 21.37 -7.10 -7.23
CA LEU A 74 20.14 -7.83 -6.89
C LEU A 74 19.31 -7.05 -5.86
N HIS A 75 19.96 -6.42 -4.88
CA HIS A 75 19.28 -5.60 -3.88
C HIS A 75 18.64 -4.34 -4.44
N GLN A 76 19.29 -3.68 -5.41
CA GLN A 76 18.69 -2.55 -6.10
C GLN A 76 17.43 -2.97 -6.86
N TYR A 77 17.47 -4.11 -7.55
CA TYR A 77 16.31 -4.64 -8.26
C TYR A 77 15.14 -4.95 -7.32
N GLU A 78 15.39 -5.68 -6.24
CA GLU A 78 14.32 -6.05 -5.31
C GLU A 78 13.76 -4.82 -4.58
N ARG A 79 14.61 -3.85 -4.24
CA ARG A 79 14.16 -2.58 -3.64
C ARG A 79 13.21 -1.84 -4.58
N GLN A 80 13.56 -1.74 -5.87
CA GLN A 80 12.69 -1.11 -6.85
C GLN A 80 11.36 -1.85 -6.97
N ARG A 81 11.39 -3.18 -6.98
CA ARG A 81 10.18 -4.02 -7.01
C ARG A 81 9.28 -3.78 -5.79
N LEU A 82 9.85 -3.69 -4.59
CA LEU A 82 9.10 -3.42 -3.35
C LEU A 82 8.50 -1.99 -3.38
N GLU A 83 9.26 -1.01 -3.86
CA GLU A 83 8.80 0.38 -4.02
C GLU A 83 7.63 0.49 -5.01
N GLU A 84 7.70 -0.20 -6.15
CA GLU A 84 6.59 -0.27 -7.13
C GLU A 84 5.33 -0.92 -6.52
N MET A 85 5.49 -1.96 -5.70
CA MET A 85 4.38 -2.59 -4.98
C MET A 85 3.78 -1.65 -3.93
N ALA A 86 4.61 -0.94 -3.18
CA ALA A 86 4.17 0.02 -2.17
C ALA A 86 3.37 1.16 -2.82
N GLU A 87 3.87 1.72 -3.92
CA GLU A 87 3.17 2.77 -4.67
C GLU A 87 1.80 2.28 -5.18
N HIS A 88 1.74 1.07 -5.72
CA HIS A 88 0.48 0.47 -6.16
C HIS A 88 -0.55 0.35 -5.02
N LEU A 89 -0.15 -0.21 -3.88
CA LEU A 89 -1.04 -0.40 -2.74
C LEU A 89 -1.53 0.92 -2.14
N VAL A 90 -0.66 1.93 -2.05
CA VAL A 90 -1.02 3.27 -1.58
C VAL A 90 -2.03 3.92 -2.54
N ASN A 91 -1.81 3.78 -3.85
CA ASN A 91 -2.75 4.29 -4.85
C ASN A 91 -4.13 3.62 -4.75
N GLU A 92 -4.18 2.30 -4.53
CA GLU A 92 -5.45 1.59 -4.29
C GLU A 92 -6.15 2.07 -3.02
N GLU A 93 -5.41 2.32 -1.93
CA GLU A 93 -5.98 2.83 -0.68
C GLU A 93 -6.59 4.23 -0.85
N VAL A 94 -5.90 5.11 -1.60
CA VAL A 94 -6.41 6.44 -1.95
C VAL A 94 -7.70 6.34 -2.76
N GLN A 95 -7.73 5.48 -3.80
CA GLN A 95 -8.94 5.28 -4.61
C GLN A 95 -10.12 4.75 -3.79
N LEU A 96 -9.86 3.89 -2.81
CA LEU A 96 -10.91 3.40 -1.91
C LEU A 96 -11.43 4.48 -0.97
N ARG A 97 -10.60 5.42 -0.53
CA ARG A 97 -11.03 6.59 0.25
C ARG A 97 -11.86 7.54 -0.59
N ASP A 98 -11.40 7.86 -1.80
CA ASP A 98 -12.15 8.73 -2.72
C ASP A 98 -13.54 8.14 -3.01
N LYS A 99 -13.63 6.83 -3.23
CA LYS A 99 -14.90 6.12 -3.42
C LYS A 99 -15.78 6.15 -2.16
N GLU A 100 -15.20 6.06 -0.97
CA GLU A 100 -15.95 6.20 0.27
C GLU A 100 -16.56 7.61 0.39
N ASP A 101 -15.77 8.64 0.11
CA ASP A 101 -16.21 10.04 0.13
C ASP A 101 -17.32 10.32 -0.89
N GLU A 102 -17.20 9.77 -2.10
CA GLU A 102 -18.25 9.83 -3.13
C GLU A 102 -19.56 9.19 -2.66
N LEU A 103 -19.50 8.02 -2.01
CA LEU A 103 -20.67 7.33 -1.48
C LEU A 103 -21.33 8.11 -0.33
N TYR A 104 -20.54 8.74 0.54
CA TYR A 104 -21.09 9.63 1.57
C TYR A 104 -21.74 10.87 0.96
N ALA A 105 -21.14 11.46 -0.08
CA ALA A 105 -21.74 12.58 -0.80
C ALA A 105 -23.07 12.20 -1.47
N GLU A 106 -23.13 11.04 -2.13
CA GLU A 106 -24.38 10.52 -2.73
C GLU A 106 -25.45 10.28 -1.65
N ARG A 107 -25.05 9.72 -0.51
CA ARG A 107 -25.96 9.51 0.63
C ARG A 107 -26.52 10.84 1.15
N MET A 108 -25.68 11.86 1.30
CA MET A 108 -26.12 13.19 1.73
C MET A 108 -27.11 13.82 0.76
N GLN A 109 -26.87 13.69 -0.55
CA GLN A 109 -27.77 14.21 -1.58
C GLN A 109 -29.15 13.54 -1.59
N LEU A 110 -29.21 12.23 -1.29
CA LEU A 110 -30.49 11.52 -1.16
C LEU A 110 -31.37 12.12 -0.07
N PHE A 111 -30.80 12.45 1.09
CA PHE A 111 -31.54 13.04 2.20
C PHE A 111 -31.90 14.51 1.98
N SER A 112 -31.03 15.31 1.36
CA SER A 112 -31.34 16.71 1.05
C SER A 112 -32.46 16.85 0.00
N GLY A 113 -32.52 15.95 -0.98
CA GLY A 113 -33.59 15.94 -1.99
C GLY A 113 -34.95 15.48 -1.46
N GLU A 114 -34.96 14.68 -0.39
CA GLU A 114 -36.20 14.30 0.31
C GLU A 114 -36.76 15.44 1.15
N GLN A 115 -35.89 16.23 1.79
CA GLN A 115 -36.30 17.41 2.57
C GLN A 115 -36.98 18.50 1.71
N GLU A 116 -36.43 18.80 0.52
CA GLU A 116 -37.05 19.78 -0.40
C GLU A 116 -38.38 19.29 -1.00
N THR A 117 -38.58 17.98 -1.13
CA THR A 117 -39.83 17.41 -1.67
C THR A 117 -40.90 17.28 -0.59
N GLU A 118 -40.55 17.07 0.68
CA GLU A 118 -41.49 17.12 1.80
C GLU A 118 -41.94 18.55 2.13
N ASP A 119 -41.02 19.53 2.16
CA ASP A 119 -41.37 20.94 2.41
C ASP A 119 -42.28 21.52 1.31
N ASN A 120 -42.08 21.15 0.05
CA ASN A 120 -42.98 21.54 -1.05
C ASN A 120 -44.34 20.82 -1.02
N ARG A 121 -44.46 19.68 -0.32
CA ARG A 121 -45.70 18.88 -0.25
C ARG A 121 -46.60 19.29 0.90
N TYR A 122 -46.04 19.91 1.94
CA TYR A 122 -46.75 20.42 3.11
C TYR A 122 -46.78 21.96 3.20
N GLY A 123 -46.49 22.65 2.09
CA GLY A 123 -46.46 24.11 2.02
C GLY A 123 -47.66 24.79 2.71
N TYR A 124 -47.34 25.58 3.74
CA TYR A 124 -48.20 26.62 4.31
C TYR A 124 -48.30 27.83 3.36
#